data_AF-A0A925JNY9-F1
#
_entry.id   AF-A0A925JNY9-F1
#
_cell.length_a   1.000
_cell.length_b   1.000
_cell.length_c   1.000
_cell.angle_alpha   90.00
_cell.angle_beta   90.00
_cell.angle_gamma   90.00
#
_symmetry.space_group_name_H-M   'P 1'
#
loop_
_entity.id
_entity.type
_entity.pdbx_description
1 polymer ?
#
loop_
_entity_poly.entity_id
_entity_poly.type
_entity_poly.pdbx_seq_one_letter_code
_entity_poly.pdbx_strand_id
1 'polypeptide(L)'
;MRAVLHWLMLCALALFALQLYFVVRIASMAVVAPQSTAFQRSEAYRIATDKGKLPWSQQWVGYKQLGDNIKRAVIASEDDGFSSHDGVDWEALEKAWNKNSKAEQRVAQRSNAKPPKVVGGSTITQQLAKNLFLSGERTLLRKGQEFVLTMLLEQLLSKERILEIYLNSVEWGEGVFGAEA
;
A
#
# COMPACT_ATOMS: atom_id res chain seq x y z
N MET A 1 -15.47 -10.93 38.36
CA MET A 1 -14.14 -10.29 38.26
C MET A 1 -13.08 -11.20 37.63
N ARG A 2 -12.80 -12.41 38.15
CA ARG A 2 -11.81 -13.33 37.54
C ARG A 2 -12.11 -13.67 36.07
N ALA A 3 -13.35 -13.99 35.73
CA ALA A 3 -13.72 -14.29 34.33
C ALA A 3 -13.45 -13.12 33.37
N VAL A 4 -13.76 -11.89 33.78
CA VAL A 4 -13.48 -10.67 32.99
C VAL A 4 -11.97 -10.48 32.80
N LEU A 5 -11.18 -10.71 33.85
CA LEU A 5 -9.72 -10.61 33.78
C LEU A 5 -9.12 -11.63 32.78
N HIS A 6 -9.61 -12.88 32.78
CA HIS A 6 -9.18 -13.90 31.82
C HIS A 6 -9.56 -13.53 30.39
N TRP A 7 -10.77 -13.00 30.16
CA TRP A 7 -11.18 -12.51 28.84
C TRP A 7 -10.29 -11.37 28.35
N LEU A 8 -10.01 -10.39 29.20
CA LEU A 8 -9.10 -9.29 28.85
C LEU A 8 -7.69 -9.79 28.54
N MET A 9 -7.19 -10.75 29.33
CA MET A 9 -5.89 -11.38 29.08
C MET A 9 -5.85 -12.12 27.74
N LEU A 10 -6.89 -12.88 27.40
CA LEU A 10 -6.99 -13.59 26.11
C LEU A 10 -7.06 -12.60 24.94
N CYS A 11 -7.83 -11.52 25.06
CA CYS A 11 -7.88 -10.46 24.05
C CYS A 11 -6.52 -9.79 23.87
N ALA A 12 -5.83 -9.46 24.96
CA ALA A 12 -4.50 -8.87 24.91
C ALA A 12 -3.47 -9.83 24.26
N LEU A 13 -3.53 -11.12 24.60
CA LEU A 13 -2.68 -12.14 24.00
C LEU A 13 -2.94 -12.30 22.50
N ALA A 14 -4.21 -12.30 22.09
CA ALA A 14 -4.59 -12.38 20.68
C ALA A 14 -4.12 -11.15 19.89
N LEU A 15 -4.26 -9.94 20.46
CA LEU A 15 -3.74 -8.72 19.86
C LEU A 15 -2.22 -8.75 19.74
N PHE A 16 -1.51 -9.20 20.78
CA PHE A 16 -0.06 -9.35 20.75
C PHE A 16 0.38 -10.35 19.67
N ALA A 17 -0.27 -11.52 19.61
CA ALA A 17 0.01 -12.53 18.59
C ALA A 17 -0.23 -11.99 17.16
N LEU A 18 -1.28 -11.18 16.97
CA LEU A 18 -1.55 -10.52 15.69
C LEU A 18 -0.45 -9.53 15.30
N GLN A 19 0.03 -8.71 16.25
CA GLN A 19 1.15 -7.79 15.98
C GLN A 19 2.43 -8.57 15.65
N LEU A 20 2.72 -9.61 16.43
CA LEU A 20 3.88 -10.47 16.19
C LEU A 20 3.81 -11.13 14.81
N TYR A 21 2.63 -11.58 14.38
CA TYR A 21 2.42 -12.11 13.03
C TYR A 21 2.82 -11.10 11.95
N PHE A 22 2.37 -9.83 12.04
CA PHE A 22 2.73 -8.81 11.04
C PHE A 22 4.23 -8.50 11.07
N VAL A 23 4.83 -8.38 12.25
CA VAL A 23 6.28 -8.15 12.40
C VAL A 23 7.07 -9.29 11.76
N VAL A 24 6.79 -10.54 12.11
CA VAL A 24 7.48 -11.72 11.56
C VAL A 24 7.26 -11.82 10.06
N ARG A 25 6.03 -11.58 9.60
CA ARG A 25 5.69 -11.63 8.17
C ARG A 25 6.38 -10.55 7.36
N ILE A 26 6.53 -9.33 7.88
CA ILE A 26 7.24 -8.24 7.19
C ILE A 26 8.75 -8.48 7.27
N ALA A 27 9.28 -8.87 8.43
CA ALA A 27 10.70 -9.17 8.59
C ALA A 27 11.14 -10.32 7.66
N SER A 28 10.32 -11.35 7.48
CA SER A 28 10.63 -12.43 6.53
C SER A 28 10.67 -11.94 5.09
N MET A 29 9.94 -10.85 4.75
CA MET A 29 9.99 -10.26 3.42
C MET A 29 11.36 -9.65 3.08
N ALA A 30 12.25 -9.44 4.05
CA ALA A 30 13.63 -9.02 3.79
C ALA A 30 14.39 -10.06 2.97
N VAL A 31 14.02 -11.34 3.07
CA VAL A 31 14.72 -12.47 2.41
C VAL A 31 13.80 -13.34 1.55
N VAL A 32 12.50 -13.38 1.84
CA VAL A 32 11.52 -14.17 1.08
C VAL A 32 10.57 -13.25 0.32
N ALA A 33 10.37 -13.48 -0.98
CA ALA A 33 9.38 -12.73 -1.74
C ALA A 33 7.93 -13.09 -1.30
N PRO A 34 7.02 -12.11 -1.14
CA PRO A 34 5.62 -12.43 -0.92
C PRO A 34 5.03 -13.14 -2.15
N GLN A 35 4.41 -14.31 -1.93
CA GLN A 35 3.81 -15.07 -3.02
C GLN A 35 2.56 -14.39 -3.61
N SER A 36 1.74 -13.79 -2.74
CA SER A 36 0.60 -12.98 -3.18
C SER A 36 0.23 -11.92 -2.13
N THR A 37 -0.45 -10.88 -2.59
CA THR A 37 -0.90 -9.76 -1.78
C THR A 37 -2.41 -9.80 -1.52
N ALA A 38 -2.88 -9.05 -0.52
CA ALA A 38 -4.31 -8.93 -0.27
C ALA A 38 -5.04 -8.35 -1.49
N PHE A 39 -4.45 -7.34 -2.12
CA PHE A 39 -5.00 -6.70 -3.31
C PHE A 39 -5.08 -7.67 -4.51
N GLN A 40 -4.01 -8.39 -4.82
CA GLN A 40 -3.99 -9.33 -5.94
C GLN A 40 -5.09 -10.40 -5.80
N ARG A 41 -5.25 -10.95 -4.58
CA ARG A 41 -6.31 -11.93 -4.31
C ARG A 41 -7.71 -11.33 -4.44
N SER A 42 -7.91 -10.08 -3.99
CA SER A 42 -9.20 -9.41 -4.15
C SER A 42 -9.54 -9.12 -5.61
N GLU A 43 -8.57 -8.68 -6.42
CA GLU A 43 -8.79 -8.44 -7.85
C GLU A 43 -9.05 -9.74 -8.61
N ALA A 44 -8.28 -10.80 -8.33
CA ALA A 44 -8.54 -12.12 -8.93
C ALA A 44 -9.96 -12.62 -8.63
N TYR A 45 -10.43 -12.45 -7.39
CA TYR A 45 -11.81 -12.80 -7.02
C TYR A 45 -12.85 -11.92 -7.72
N ARG A 46 -12.61 -10.61 -7.81
CA ARG A 46 -13.48 -9.66 -8.52
C ARG A 46 -13.62 -10.04 -9.99
N ILE A 47 -12.50 -10.27 -10.69
CA ILE A 47 -12.51 -10.63 -12.11
C ILE A 47 -13.17 -11.99 -12.34
N ALA A 48 -12.94 -12.96 -11.45
CA ALA A 48 -13.62 -14.25 -11.51
C ALA A 48 -15.14 -14.11 -11.40
N THR A 49 -15.60 -13.26 -10.48
CA THR A 49 -17.04 -13.03 -10.25
C THR A 49 -17.67 -12.24 -11.38
N ASP A 50 -17.01 -11.19 -11.87
CA ASP A 50 -17.56 -10.26 -12.87
C ASP A 50 -17.49 -10.83 -14.29
N LYS A 51 -16.42 -11.55 -14.62
CA LYS A 51 -16.09 -11.97 -16.00
C LYS A 51 -16.03 -13.48 -16.20
N GLY A 52 -16.15 -14.27 -15.14
CA GLY A 52 -16.02 -15.74 -15.20
C GLY A 52 -14.63 -16.23 -15.60
N LYS A 53 -13.60 -15.40 -15.43
CA LYS A 53 -12.20 -15.69 -15.80
C LYS A 53 -11.27 -15.45 -14.62
N LEU A 54 -10.18 -16.21 -14.55
CA LEU A 54 -9.11 -16.02 -13.55
C LEU A 54 -7.80 -15.61 -14.25
N PRO A 55 -7.72 -14.40 -14.83
CA PRO A 55 -6.45 -13.90 -15.34
C PRO A 55 -5.52 -13.60 -14.16
N TRP A 56 -4.42 -14.33 -14.08
CA TRP A 56 -3.34 -14.10 -13.13
C TRP A 56 -2.01 -14.29 -13.86
N SER A 57 -1.33 -13.19 -14.18
CA SER A 57 0.07 -13.19 -14.59
C SER A 57 0.90 -12.54 -13.51
N GLN A 58 1.96 -13.22 -13.10
CA GLN A 58 2.91 -12.69 -12.12
C GLN A 58 4.26 -13.36 -12.33
N GLN A 59 5.30 -12.54 -12.49
CA GLN A 59 6.68 -13.00 -12.56
C GLN A 59 7.53 -12.17 -11.60
N TRP A 60 8.15 -12.84 -10.61
CA TRP A 60 9.05 -12.17 -9.69
C TRP A 60 10.43 -11.97 -10.30
N VAL A 61 10.94 -10.75 -10.22
CA VAL A 61 12.28 -10.38 -10.66
C VAL A 61 13.01 -9.66 -9.53
N GLY A 62 14.25 -10.06 -9.26
CA GLY A 62 15.07 -9.44 -8.21
C GLY A 62 15.48 -8.01 -8.56
N TYR A 63 15.80 -7.19 -7.56
CA TYR A 63 16.05 -5.74 -7.73
C TYR A 63 17.10 -5.42 -8.80
N LYS A 64 18.16 -6.23 -8.89
CA LYS A 64 19.25 -6.05 -9.87
C LYS A 64 18.84 -6.36 -11.31
N GLN A 65 17.81 -7.18 -11.50
CA GLN A 65 17.30 -7.58 -12.81
C GLN A 65 16.22 -6.60 -13.31
N LEU A 66 15.54 -5.90 -12.40
CA LEU A 66 14.64 -4.80 -12.74
C LEU A 66 15.43 -3.68 -13.44
N GLY A 67 14.92 -3.20 -14.58
CA GLY A 67 15.55 -2.12 -15.33
C GLY A 67 15.58 -0.80 -14.55
N ASP A 68 16.68 -0.05 -14.65
CA ASP A 68 16.81 1.21 -13.91
C ASP A 68 15.82 2.29 -14.40
N ASN A 69 15.42 2.23 -15.67
CA ASN A 69 14.43 3.14 -16.23
C ASN A 69 13.07 2.95 -15.57
N ILE A 70 12.64 1.71 -15.30
CA ILE A 70 11.33 1.47 -14.67
C ILE A 70 11.34 1.91 -13.20
N LYS A 71 12.44 1.66 -12.48
CA LYS A 71 12.63 2.13 -11.10
C LYS A 71 12.52 3.66 -11.03
N ARG A 72 13.25 4.37 -11.90
CA ARG A 72 13.26 5.83 -11.95
C ARG A 72 11.92 6.41 -12.39
N ALA A 73 11.27 5.80 -13.38
CA ALA A 73 9.97 6.25 -13.86
C ALA A 73 8.92 6.17 -12.74
N VAL A 74 8.87 5.03 -12.04
CA VAL A 74 7.92 4.81 -10.93
C VAL A 74 8.21 5.74 -9.76
N ILE A 75 9.47 5.88 -9.33
CA ILE A 75 9.84 6.85 -8.29
C ILE A 75 9.40 8.25 -8.71
N ALA A 76 9.77 8.73 -9.90
CA ALA A 76 9.45 10.08 -10.33
C ALA A 76 7.94 10.34 -10.51
N SER A 77 7.14 9.31 -10.83
CA SER A 77 5.69 9.48 -11.04
C SER A 77 4.86 9.28 -9.78
N GLU A 78 5.27 8.38 -8.89
CA GLU A 78 4.49 7.97 -7.72
C GLU A 78 4.99 8.63 -6.42
N ASP A 79 6.30 8.86 -6.28
CA ASP A 79 6.94 9.24 -5.03
C ASP A 79 8.36 9.77 -5.27
N ASP A 80 8.49 11.02 -5.74
CA ASP A 80 9.77 11.62 -6.15
C ASP A 80 10.75 11.78 -4.98
N GLY A 81 10.23 11.84 -3.74
CA GLY A 81 10.97 11.85 -2.49
C GLY A 81 11.28 10.47 -1.90
N PHE A 82 10.98 9.36 -2.58
CA PHE A 82 11.02 7.99 -2.02
C PHE A 82 12.29 7.65 -1.22
N SER A 83 13.45 8.08 -1.70
CA SER A 83 14.75 7.82 -1.07
C SER A 83 15.07 8.72 0.12
N SER A 84 14.32 9.80 0.33
CA SER A 84 14.59 10.84 1.33
C SER A 84 13.67 10.84 2.56
N HIS A 85 12.56 10.11 2.52
CA HIS A 85 11.62 10.03 3.65
C HIS A 85 11.46 8.60 4.17
N ASP A 86 10.94 8.44 5.39
CA ASP A 86 10.71 7.14 6.04
C ASP A 86 9.24 6.71 5.87
N GLY A 87 8.81 6.57 4.62
CA GLY A 87 7.48 6.08 4.25
C GLY A 87 6.34 7.10 4.26
N VAL A 88 6.50 8.28 4.85
CA VAL A 88 5.54 9.39 4.72
C VAL A 88 6.26 10.65 4.29
N ASP A 89 5.83 11.21 3.15
CA ASP A 89 6.23 12.55 2.73
C ASP A 89 5.24 13.58 3.28
N TRP A 90 5.63 14.22 4.38
CA TRP A 90 4.83 15.24 5.05
C TRP A 90 4.66 16.50 4.20
N GLU A 91 5.68 16.88 3.43
CA GLU A 91 5.65 18.07 2.59
C GLU A 91 4.72 17.85 1.39
N ALA A 92 4.81 16.69 0.73
CA ALA A 92 3.89 16.32 -0.34
C ALA A 92 2.45 16.19 0.18
N LEU A 93 2.26 15.62 1.37
CA LEU A 93 0.93 15.51 2.00
C LEU A 93 0.32 16.89 2.28
N GLU A 94 1.09 17.81 2.85
CA GLU A 94 0.64 19.18 3.12
C GLU A 94 0.33 19.92 1.82
N LYS A 95 1.18 19.82 0.79
CA LYS A 95 0.94 20.40 -0.54
C LYS A 95 -0.32 19.83 -1.18
N ALA A 96 -0.53 18.52 -1.11
CA ALA A 96 -1.73 17.86 -1.63
C ALA A 96 -2.99 18.32 -0.90
N TRP A 97 -2.95 18.39 0.43
CA TRP A 97 -4.05 18.90 1.25
C TRP A 97 -4.42 20.34 0.88
N ASN A 98 -3.42 21.24 0.82
CA ASN A 98 -3.60 22.64 0.46
C ASN A 98 -4.13 22.83 -0.96
N LYS A 99 -3.73 21.96 -1.91
CA LYS A 99 -4.23 22.00 -3.28
C LYS A 99 -5.68 21.51 -3.37
N ASN A 100 -6.02 20.45 -2.65
CA ASN A 100 -7.38 19.91 -2.61
C ASN A 100 -8.35 20.89 -1.94
N SER A 101 -7.99 21.47 -0.79
CA SER A 101 -8.83 22.45 -0.08
C SER A 101 -9.11 23.71 -0.90
N LYS A 102 -8.07 24.25 -1.58
CA LYS A 102 -8.24 25.38 -2.51
C LYS A 102 -9.12 25.01 -3.70
N ALA A 103 -9.01 23.80 -4.22
CA ALA A 103 -9.83 23.33 -5.34
C ALA A 103 -11.30 23.17 -4.92
N GLU A 104 -11.56 22.63 -3.73
CA GLU A 104 -12.90 22.51 -3.14
C GLU A 104 -13.55 23.88 -2.93
N GLN A 105 -12.83 24.85 -2.35
CA GLN A 105 -13.33 26.22 -2.17
C GLN A 105 -13.71 26.87 -3.51
N ARG A 106 -12.91 26.68 -4.57
CA ARG A 106 -13.21 27.21 -5.91
C ARG A 106 -14.44 26.57 -6.55
N VAL A 107 -14.67 25.28 -6.30
CA VAL A 107 -15.85 24.55 -6.80
C VAL A 107 -17.11 24.95 -6.03
N ALA A 108 -17.01 25.10 -4.70
CA ALA A 108 -18.12 25.53 -3.84
C ALA A 108 -18.67 26.92 -4.20
N GLN A 109 -17.85 27.79 -4.80
CA GLN A 109 -18.26 29.12 -5.26
C GLN A 109 -18.96 29.11 -6.64
N ARG A 110 -19.06 27.95 -7.31
CA ARG A 110 -19.65 27.83 -8.66
C ARG A 110 -20.87 26.91 -8.61
N SER A 111 -22.04 27.45 -8.96
CA SER A 111 -23.33 26.76 -8.88
C SER A 111 -23.50 25.52 -9.77
N ASN A 112 -22.53 25.19 -10.64
CA ASN A 112 -22.54 24.01 -11.52
C ASN A 112 -21.13 23.42 -11.79
N ALA A 113 -20.18 23.57 -10.86
CA ALA A 113 -18.82 23.07 -11.07
C ALA A 113 -18.71 21.56 -10.83
N LYS A 114 -17.99 20.87 -11.72
CA LYS A 114 -17.58 19.47 -11.52
C LYS A 114 -16.75 19.36 -10.23
N PRO A 115 -16.85 18.24 -9.49
CA PRO A 115 -16.04 18.00 -8.30
C PRO A 115 -14.54 18.15 -8.65
N PRO A 116 -13.74 18.75 -7.77
CA PRO A 116 -12.33 18.99 -8.04
C PRO A 116 -11.58 17.66 -8.16
N LYS A 117 -10.60 17.59 -9.07
CA LYS A 117 -9.70 16.45 -9.16
C LYS A 117 -8.83 16.41 -7.90
N VAL A 118 -9.05 15.40 -7.07
CA VAL A 118 -8.26 15.16 -5.85
C VAL A 118 -6.86 14.70 -6.25
N VAL A 119 -5.84 15.37 -5.74
CA VAL A 119 -4.45 14.95 -5.85
C VAL A 119 -4.14 13.99 -4.69
N GLY A 120 -3.65 12.80 -5.03
CA GLY A 120 -3.18 11.83 -4.04
C GLY A 120 -1.81 12.21 -3.49
N GLY A 121 -1.57 11.93 -2.22
CA GLY A 121 -0.28 12.15 -1.54
C GLY A 121 0.20 10.89 -0.82
N SER A 122 -0.02 9.71 -1.40
CA SER A 122 0.43 8.44 -0.82
C SER A 122 1.74 8.00 -1.44
N THR A 123 2.74 7.76 -0.61
CA THR A 123 4.08 7.28 -0.97
C THR A 123 4.05 5.85 -1.50
N ILE A 124 5.14 5.41 -2.15
CA ILE A 124 5.31 4.03 -2.60
C ILE A 124 5.12 3.05 -1.44
N THR A 125 5.66 3.35 -0.26
CA THR A 125 5.56 2.46 0.90
C THR A 125 4.13 2.39 1.48
N GLN A 126 3.38 3.49 1.47
CA GLN A 126 1.96 3.50 1.82
C GLN A 126 1.13 2.67 0.84
N GLN A 127 1.39 2.85 -0.46
CA GLN A 127 0.74 2.08 -1.50
C GLN A 127 1.06 0.58 -1.39
N LEU A 128 2.32 0.24 -1.07
CA LEU A 128 2.76 -1.13 -0.82
C LEU A 128 2.06 -1.74 0.41
N ALA A 129 2.01 -1.01 1.53
CA ALA A 129 1.31 -1.46 2.75
C ALA A 129 -0.15 -1.81 2.46
N LYS A 130 -0.84 -0.93 1.72
CA LYS A 130 -2.21 -1.15 1.27
C LYS A 130 -2.31 -2.40 0.40
N ASN A 131 -1.44 -2.55 -0.60
CA ASN A 131 -1.47 -3.68 -1.54
C ASN A 131 -1.23 -5.02 -0.82
N LEU A 132 -0.19 -5.09 0.04
CA LEU A 132 0.21 -6.31 0.75
C LEU A 132 -0.85 -6.83 1.73
N PHE A 133 -1.48 -5.93 2.48
CA PHE A 133 -2.18 -6.31 3.71
C PHE A 133 -3.63 -5.86 3.81
N LEU A 134 -4.05 -4.85 3.06
CA LEU A 134 -5.35 -4.20 3.27
C LEU A 134 -6.30 -4.44 2.09
N SER A 135 -7.59 -4.35 2.36
CA SER A 135 -8.64 -4.37 1.32
C SER A 135 -8.75 -2.99 0.64
N GLY A 136 -9.46 -2.96 -0.49
CA GLY A 136 -9.73 -1.74 -1.26
C GLY A 136 -10.69 -0.74 -0.61
N GLU A 137 -11.14 -0.99 0.63
CA GLU A 137 -12.01 -0.09 1.37
C GLU A 137 -11.39 1.30 1.57
N ARG A 138 -12.23 2.33 1.74
CA ARG A 138 -11.78 3.71 1.93
C ARG A 138 -12.28 4.28 3.26
N THR A 139 -11.73 3.76 4.36
CA THR A 139 -12.07 4.20 5.74
C THR A 139 -10.86 4.85 6.44
N LEU A 140 -11.13 5.75 7.40
CA LEU A 140 -10.08 6.38 8.21
C LEU A 140 -9.33 5.35 9.06
N LEU A 141 -10.03 4.37 9.62
CA LEU A 141 -9.42 3.28 10.38
C LEU A 141 -8.40 2.51 9.52
N ARG A 142 -8.78 2.16 8.29
CA ARG A 142 -7.89 1.51 7.34
C ARG A 142 -6.70 2.40 6.94
N LYS A 143 -6.87 3.73 6.82
CA LYS A 143 -5.73 4.65 6.60
C LYS A 143 -4.80 4.69 7.82
N GLY A 144 -5.33 4.59 9.04
CA GLY A 144 -4.52 4.44 10.25
C GLY A 144 -3.72 3.13 10.27
N GLN A 145 -4.34 2.02 9.88
CA GLN A 145 -3.63 0.73 9.73
C GLN A 145 -2.55 0.79 8.65
N GLU A 146 -2.84 1.43 7.52
CA GLU A 146 -1.86 1.66 6.45
C GLU A 146 -0.65 2.42 6.96
N PHE A 147 -0.84 3.47 7.76
CA PHE A 147 0.25 4.23 8.36
C PHE A 147 1.13 3.37 9.27
N VAL A 148 0.53 2.58 10.18
CA VAL A 148 1.29 1.68 11.08
C VAL A 148 2.10 0.64 10.28
N LEU A 149 1.49 0.03 9.27
CA LEU A 149 2.18 -0.94 8.40
C LEU A 149 3.27 -0.29 7.55
N THR A 150 3.08 0.97 7.13
CA THR A 150 4.09 1.74 6.40
C THR A 150 5.34 1.94 7.25
N MET A 151 5.16 2.40 8.50
CA MET A 151 6.27 2.56 9.43
C MET A 151 7.01 1.24 9.68
N LEU A 152 6.26 0.14 9.83
CA LEU A 152 6.84 -1.18 10.04
C LEU A 152 7.62 -1.70 8.82
N LEU A 153 7.14 -1.43 7.60
CA LEU A 153 7.86 -1.75 6.36
C LEU A 153 9.17 -0.99 6.27
N GLU A 154 9.17 0.33 6.49
CA GLU A 154 10.38 1.17 6.46
C GLU A 154 11.39 0.78 7.54
N GLN A 155 10.92 0.36 8.72
CA GLN A 155 11.79 -0.05 9.80
C GLN A 155 12.49 -1.40 9.53
N LEU A 156 11.82 -2.32 8.82
CA LEU A 156 12.29 -3.70 8.65
C LEU A 156 12.91 -3.98 7.28
N LEU A 157 12.61 -3.17 6.26
CA LEU A 157 13.04 -3.39 4.89
C LEU A 157 13.84 -2.19 4.38
N SER A 158 14.85 -2.46 3.56
CA SER A 158 15.57 -1.39 2.85
C SER A 158 14.71 -0.77 1.74
N LYS A 159 15.02 0.46 1.35
CA LYS A 159 14.37 1.14 0.21
C LYS A 159 14.41 0.32 -1.08
N GLU A 160 15.55 -0.31 -1.37
CA GLU A 160 15.67 -1.22 -2.53
C GLU A 160 14.69 -2.38 -2.42
N ARG A 161 14.57 -2.99 -1.24
CA ARG A 161 13.66 -4.12 -1.03
C ARG A 161 12.20 -3.71 -1.10
N ILE A 162 11.83 -2.57 -0.53
CA ILE A 162 10.49 -2.00 -0.63
C ILE A 162 10.13 -1.77 -2.10
N LEU A 163 11.02 -1.14 -2.88
CA LEU A 163 10.79 -0.89 -4.29
C LEU A 163 10.74 -2.19 -5.12
N GLU A 164 11.59 -3.17 -4.82
CA GLU A 164 11.53 -4.50 -5.44
C GLU A 164 10.16 -5.14 -5.21
N ILE A 165 9.67 -5.20 -3.97
CA ILE A 165 8.37 -5.80 -3.68
C ILE A 165 7.25 -5.00 -4.36
N TYR A 166 7.30 -3.68 -4.32
CA TYR A 166 6.32 -2.81 -4.97
C TYR A 166 6.23 -3.11 -6.46
N LEU A 167 7.35 -3.05 -7.18
CA LEU A 167 7.40 -3.26 -8.63
C LEU A 167 6.97 -4.67 -9.04
N ASN A 168 7.08 -5.66 -8.15
CA ASN A 168 6.63 -7.03 -8.38
C ASN A 168 5.18 -7.32 -7.92
N SER A 169 4.53 -6.39 -7.21
CA SER A 169 3.21 -6.63 -6.60
C SER A 169 2.10 -5.73 -7.15
N VAL A 170 2.44 -4.54 -7.66
CA VAL A 170 1.45 -3.63 -8.24
C VAL A 170 0.88 -4.18 -9.54
N GLU A 171 -0.37 -3.80 -9.82
CA GLU A 171 -1.07 -4.19 -11.04
C GLU A 171 -0.71 -3.23 -12.18
N TRP A 172 -0.22 -3.77 -13.29
CA TRP A 172 0.17 -3.03 -14.51
C TRP A 172 -0.90 -3.10 -15.61
N GLY A 173 -1.82 -4.05 -15.48
CA GLY A 173 -2.99 -4.26 -16.32
C GLY A 173 -3.91 -5.25 -15.62
N GLU A 174 -5.17 -5.36 -16.05
CA GLU A 174 -6.15 -6.22 -15.36
C GLU A 174 -5.64 -7.68 -15.24
N GLY A 175 -5.36 -8.13 -14.02
CA GLY A 175 -4.82 -9.46 -13.74
C GLY A 175 -3.32 -9.65 -14.04
N VAL A 176 -2.58 -8.58 -14.33
CA VAL A 176 -1.13 -8.56 -14.57
C VAL A 176 -0.44 -7.87 -13.41
N PHE A 177 0.28 -8.64 -12.59
CA PHE A 177 0.90 -8.17 -11.36
C PHE A 177 2.41 -8.27 -11.41
N GLY A 178 3.08 -7.15 -11.21
CA GLY A 178 4.52 -7.03 -11.34
C GLY A 178 4.96 -6.57 -12.74
N ALA A 179 6.08 -5.85 -12.79
CA ALA A 179 6.53 -5.15 -14.00
C ALA A 179 6.97 -6.09 -15.14
N GLU A 180 7.29 -7.34 -14.82
CA GLU A 180 7.74 -8.37 -15.78
C GLU A 180 6.60 -9.31 -16.23
N ALA A 181 5.42 -9.19 -15.63
CA ALA A 181 4.32 -10.15 -15.82
C ALA A 181 3.64 -10.06 -17.19
#